data_AF-A0AAW2T261-F1
#
_entry.id   AF-A0AAW2T261-F1
#
_cell.length_a   1.000
_cell.length_b   1.000
_cell.length_c   1.000
_cell.angle_alpha   90.00
_cell.angle_beta   90.00
_cell.angle_gamma   90.00
#
_symmetry.space_group_name_H-M   'P 1'
#
loop_
_entity.id
_entity.type
_entity.pdbx_description
1 polymer ?
#
loop_
_entity_poly.entity_id
_entity_poly.type
_entity_poly.pdbx_seq_one_letter_code
_entity_poly.pdbx_strand_id
1 'polypeptide(L)'
;MEKRTEERGKKIERLQEARINGQNIVIDLEFSHLMSTNELHSLVQQIMYCYAINGRCVLPAHLWLTGCQGEMQNQLLRIPGYDKWVIEKEDRSYIEAFQDQKEKLVYLTADSETILDELDPKALRQYISLVV
;
A
#
# COMPACT_ATOMS: atom_id res chain seq x y z
N MET A 1 1.63 -29.17 -9.21
CA MET A 1 2.54 -28.00 -9.10
C MET A 1 2.24 -26.96 -10.16
N GLU A 2 1.95 -27.35 -11.41
CA GLU A 2 1.63 -26.44 -12.53
C GLU A 2 0.50 -25.44 -12.25
N LYS A 3 -0.64 -25.89 -11.71
CA LYS A 3 -1.77 -25.00 -11.39
C LYS A 3 -1.41 -23.86 -10.43
N ARG A 4 -0.54 -24.13 -9.43
CA ARG A 4 -0.06 -23.09 -8.49
C ARG A 4 0.88 -22.10 -9.16
N THR A 5 1.71 -22.56 -10.10
CA THR A 5 2.60 -21.70 -10.88
C THR A 5 1.79 -20.78 -11.81
N GLU A 6 0.75 -21.32 -12.44
CA GLU A 6 -0.15 -20.56 -13.32
C GLU A 6 -0.96 -19.51 -12.54
N GLU A 7 -1.56 -19.88 -11.40
CA GLU A 7 -2.27 -18.95 -10.52
C GLU A 7 -1.35 -17.82 -10.03
N ARG A 8 -0.09 -18.13 -9.71
CA ARG A 8 0.92 -17.15 -9.34
C ARG A 8 1.27 -16.22 -10.51
N GLY A 9 1.40 -16.76 -11.73
CA GLY A 9 1.63 -15.98 -12.94
C GLY A 9 0.50 -14.98 -13.19
N LYS A 10 -0.76 -15.46 -13.18
CA LYS A 10 -1.96 -14.61 -13.33
C LYS A 10 -2.06 -13.54 -12.26
N LYS A 11 -1.72 -13.86 -11.00
CA LYS A 11 -1.64 -12.86 -9.93
C LYS A 11 -0.63 -11.77 -10.25
N ILE A 12 0.58 -12.13 -10.66
CA ILE A 12 1.65 -11.16 -10.95
C ILE A 12 1.24 -10.27 -12.13
N GLU A 13 0.69 -10.86 -13.19
CA GLU A 13 0.20 -10.11 -14.36
C GLU A 13 -0.85 -9.05 -13.97
N ARG A 14 -1.86 -9.42 -13.17
CA ARG A 14 -2.86 -8.44 -12.69
C ARG A 14 -2.27 -7.34 -11.83
N LEU A 15 -1.27 -7.65 -10.98
CA LEU A 15 -0.61 -6.64 -10.16
C LEU A 15 0.27 -5.71 -11.00
N GLN A 16 0.92 -6.21 -12.05
CA GLN A 16 1.69 -5.38 -12.98
C GLN A 16 0.77 -4.47 -13.81
N GLU A 17 -0.38 -4.98 -14.23
CA GLU A 17 -1.40 -4.15 -14.90
C GLU A 17 -1.93 -3.06 -13.97
N ALA A 18 -2.24 -3.42 -12.72
CA ALA A 18 -2.66 -2.47 -11.70
C ALA A 18 -1.61 -1.39 -11.43
N ARG A 19 -0.31 -1.71 -11.53
CA ARG A 19 0.77 -0.72 -11.39
C ARG A 19 0.69 0.40 -12.43
N ILE A 20 0.18 0.12 -13.63
CA ILE A 20 0.06 1.09 -14.72
C ILE A 20 -1.31 1.79 -14.69
N ASN A 21 -2.37 1.01 -14.51
CA ASN A 21 -3.76 1.45 -14.74
C ASN A 21 -4.66 1.37 -13.51
N GLY A 22 -4.18 0.81 -12.40
CA GLY A 22 -4.94 0.61 -11.19
C GLY A 22 -4.96 1.84 -10.29
N GLN A 23 -5.94 1.88 -9.39
CA GLN A 23 -6.02 2.92 -8.36
C GLN A 23 -4.81 2.83 -7.43
N ASN A 24 -4.12 3.94 -7.21
CA ASN A 24 -3.08 4.01 -6.19
C ASN A 24 -3.71 4.01 -4.80
N ILE A 25 -3.23 3.13 -3.93
CA ILE A 25 -3.49 3.15 -2.49
C ILE A 25 -2.16 3.29 -1.78
N VAL A 26 -2.04 4.35 -0.99
CA VAL A 26 -0.81 4.69 -0.27
C VAL A 26 -1.00 4.43 1.22
N ILE A 27 -0.10 3.65 1.79
CA ILE A 27 0.01 3.41 3.23
C ILE A 27 1.13 4.31 3.75
N ASP A 28 0.72 5.29 4.55
CA ASP A 28 1.60 6.26 5.21
C ASP A 28 2.21 5.65 6.49
N LEU A 29 3.53 5.45 6.49
CA LEU A 29 4.26 4.82 7.60
C LEU A 29 5.06 5.83 8.44
N GLU A 30 4.86 7.13 8.24
CA GLU A 30 5.61 8.19 8.93
C GLU A 30 5.35 8.20 10.44
N PHE A 31 4.24 7.63 10.90
CA PHE A 31 3.86 7.53 12.31
C PHE A 31 4.45 6.31 13.05
N SER A 32 5.24 5.47 12.37
CA SER A 32 5.81 4.25 12.97
C SER A 32 6.65 4.49 14.24
N HIS A 33 7.25 5.68 14.38
CA HIS A 33 8.01 6.09 15.56
C HIS A 33 7.15 6.37 16.80
N LEU A 34 5.83 6.55 16.64
CA LEU A 34 4.89 6.71 17.74
C LEU A 34 4.35 5.37 18.27
N MET A 35 4.63 4.28 17.55
CA MET A 35 4.11 2.96 17.86
C MET A 35 5.04 2.19 18.81
N SER A 36 4.45 1.44 19.73
CA SER A 36 5.14 0.38 20.45
C SER A 36 5.58 -0.74 19.52
N THR A 37 6.50 -1.58 19.98
CA THR A 37 6.96 -2.76 19.22
C THR A 37 5.82 -3.70 18.83
N ASN A 38 4.81 -3.86 19.70
CA ASN A 38 3.66 -4.74 19.42
C ASN A 38 2.74 -4.14 18.35
N GLU A 39 2.49 -2.84 18.39
CA GLU A 39 1.72 -2.13 17.36
C GLU A 39 2.44 -2.17 16.01
N LEU A 40 3.76 -1.97 16.01
CA LEU A 40 4.57 -2.09 14.80
C LEU A 40 4.49 -3.49 14.19
N HIS A 41 4.61 -4.55 15.01
CA HIS A 41 4.43 -5.92 14.53
C HIS A 41 3.01 -6.15 13.99
N SER A 42 1.98 -5.59 14.62
CA SER A 42 0.60 -5.67 14.12
C SER A 42 0.46 -4.97 12.77
N LEU A 43 1.02 -3.77 12.61
CA LEU A 43 1.01 -3.02 11.36
C LEU A 43 1.70 -3.79 10.22
N VAL A 44 2.86 -4.41 10.49
CA VAL A 44 3.55 -5.27 9.53
C VAL A 44 2.64 -6.40 9.03
N GLN A 45 1.89 -7.03 9.93
CA GLN A 45 0.96 -8.11 9.57
C GLN A 45 -0.23 -7.59 8.76
N GLN A 46 -0.75 -6.40 9.08
CA GLN A 46 -1.80 -5.77 8.31
C GLN A 46 -1.33 -5.45 6.88
N ILE A 47 -0.11 -4.93 6.70
CA ILE A 47 0.50 -4.70 5.38
C ILE A 47 0.61 -6.00 4.59
N MET A 48 1.07 -7.09 5.23
CA MET A 48 1.12 -8.42 4.61
C MET A 48 -0.27 -8.90 4.17
N TYR A 49 -1.29 -8.67 5.01
CA TYR A 49 -2.66 -9.01 4.69
C TYR A 49 -3.20 -8.19 3.50
N CYS A 50 -3.00 -6.87 3.49
CA CYS A 50 -3.37 -5.99 2.39
C CYS A 50 -2.76 -6.47 1.07
N TYR A 51 -1.47 -6.77 1.02
CA TYR A 51 -0.83 -7.29 -0.19
C TYR A 51 -1.38 -8.66 -0.62
N ALA A 52 -1.63 -9.55 0.34
CA ALA A 52 -2.17 -10.87 0.06
C ALA A 52 -3.58 -10.82 -0.54
N ILE A 53 -4.47 -9.99 0.04
CA ILE A 53 -5.84 -9.79 -0.45
C ILE A 53 -5.85 -9.04 -1.78
N ASN A 54 -5.06 -7.98 -1.94
CA ASN A 54 -4.97 -7.24 -3.20
C ASN A 54 -4.60 -8.15 -4.38
N GLY A 55 -3.67 -9.09 -4.19
CA GLY A 55 -3.32 -10.07 -5.22
C GLY A 55 -4.41 -11.08 -5.58
N ARG A 56 -5.47 -11.21 -4.76
CA ARG A 56 -6.65 -12.04 -5.02
C ARG A 56 -7.79 -11.25 -5.65
N CYS A 57 -7.75 -9.91 -5.62
CA CYS A 57 -8.75 -9.08 -6.24
C CYS A 57 -8.78 -9.28 -7.77
N VAL A 58 -9.98 -9.15 -8.35
CA VAL A 58 -10.18 -9.17 -9.80
C VAL A 58 -9.55 -7.92 -10.43
N LEU A 59 -9.72 -6.78 -9.77
CA LEU A 59 -9.11 -5.49 -10.10
C LEU A 59 -8.27 -5.04 -8.90
N PRO A 60 -6.96 -5.41 -8.86
CA PRO A 60 -6.09 -4.96 -7.79
C PRO A 60 -5.84 -3.45 -7.86
N ALA A 61 -5.58 -2.85 -6.71
CA ALA A 61 -4.99 -1.53 -6.60
C ALA A 61 -3.47 -1.60 -6.77
N HIS A 62 -2.85 -0.46 -7.09
CA HIS A 62 -1.41 -0.28 -6.98
C HIS A 62 -1.06 0.20 -5.57
N LEU A 63 -0.44 -0.67 -4.77
CA LEU A 63 -0.07 -0.31 -3.41
C LEU A 63 1.27 0.43 -3.35
N TRP A 64 1.33 1.42 -2.47
CA TRP A 64 2.52 2.17 -2.11
C TRP A 64 2.74 2.10 -0.60
N LEU A 65 3.99 1.90 -0.20
CA LEU A 65 4.44 2.11 1.18
C LEU A 65 5.36 3.33 1.19
N THR A 66 4.98 4.39 1.89
CA THR A 66 5.74 5.64 1.98
C THR A 66 6.19 5.89 3.41
N GLY A 67 7.27 6.66 3.61
CA GLY A 67 7.85 6.88 4.92
C GLY A 67 8.50 5.61 5.51
N CYS A 68 9.01 4.73 4.65
CA CYS A 68 9.65 3.48 5.07
C CYS A 68 11.02 3.75 5.73
N GLN A 69 11.05 4.14 7.00
CA GLN A 69 12.29 4.48 7.70
C GLN A 69 12.44 3.71 9.03
N GLY A 70 13.67 3.69 9.55
CA GLY A 70 13.99 3.18 10.88
C GLY A 70 13.53 1.73 11.11
N GLU A 71 12.92 1.48 12.28
CA GLU A 71 12.52 0.13 12.66
C GLU A 71 11.40 -0.44 11.77
N MET A 72 10.52 0.42 11.23
CA MET A 72 9.51 -0.01 10.27
C MET A 72 10.15 -0.63 9.02
N GLN A 73 11.17 0.05 8.45
CA GLN A 73 11.91 -0.46 7.29
C GLN A 73 12.60 -1.80 7.61
N ASN A 74 13.23 -1.90 8.78
CA ASN A 74 13.88 -3.15 9.23
C ASN A 74 12.89 -4.32 9.28
N GLN A 75 11.69 -4.09 9.81
CA GLN A 75 10.66 -5.12 9.92
C GLN A 75 10.11 -5.54 8.56
N LEU A 76 9.89 -4.59 7.63
CA LEU A 76 9.46 -4.88 6.26
C LEU A 76 10.49 -5.73 5.50
N LEU A 77 11.77 -5.40 5.61
CA LEU A 77 12.85 -6.14 4.94
C LEU A 77 12.99 -7.59 5.42
N ARG A 78 12.52 -7.92 6.64
CA ARG A 78 12.52 -9.28 7.17
C ARG A 78 11.39 -10.14 6.61
N ILE A 79 10.39 -9.55 5.96
CA ILE A 79 9.28 -10.30 5.36
C ILE A 79 9.80 -11.13 4.16
N PRO A 80 9.61 -12.46 4.16
CA PRO A 80 10.07 -13.30 3.07
C PRO A 80 9.47 -12.90 1.72
N GLY A 81 10.33 -12.60 0.76
CA GLY A 81 9.94 -12.26 -0.62
C GLY A 81 9.39 -10.84 -0.78
N TYR A 82 9.49 -9.98 0.22
CA TYR A 82 9.08 -8.57 0.16
C TYR A 82 9.76 -7.81 -0.99
N ASP A 83 11.02 -8.12 -1.27
CA ASP A 83 11.77 -7.62 -2.43
C ASP A 83 11.03 -7.85 -3.75
N LYS A 84 10.31 -8.97 -3.88
CA LYS A 84 9.58 -9.39 -5.09
C LYS A 84 8.13 -8.92 -5.14
N TRP A 85 7.66 -8.18 -4.14
CA TRP A 85 6.30 -7.66 -4.16
C TRP A 85 6.15 -6.58 -5.23
N VAL A 86 5.06 -6.67 -5.99
CA VAL A 86 4.70 -5.70 -7.04
C VAL A 86 3.96 -4.53 -6.38
N ILE A 87 4.73 -3.67 -5.71
CA ILE A 87 4.29 -2.46 -4.99
C ILE A 87 5.43 -1.43 -5.07
N GLU A 88 5.14 -0.16 -4.84
CA GLU A 88 6.18 0.85 -4.65
C GLU A 88 6.56 0.97 -3.18
N LYS A 89 7.83 1.24 -2.93
CA LYS A 89 8.44 1.32 -1.59
C LYS A 89 9.30 2.57 -1.56
N GLU A 90 8.88 3.55 -0.79
CA GLU A 90 9.51 4.87 -0.70
C GLU A 90 9.91 5.15 0.74
N ASP A 91 11.17 5.53 0.92
CA ASP A 91 11.67 6.01 2.21
C ASP A 91 11.18 7.45 2.48
N ARG A 92 10.80 8.19 1.43
CA ARG A 92 10.29 9.56 1.49
C ARG A 92 8.83 9.61 1.95
N SER A 93 8.41 10.79 2.44
CA SER A 93 7.00 11.06 2.76
C SER A 93 6.12 10.90 1.52
N TYR A 94 4.83 10.64 1.73
CA TYR A 94 3.91 10.58 0.60
C TYR A 94 3.75 11.93 -0.10
N ILE A 95 3.87 13.03 0.62
CA ILE A 95 3.77 14.38 0.06
C ILE A 95 4.91 14.62 -0.93
N GLU A 96 6.12 14.19 -0.59
CA GLU A 96 7.29 14.31 -1.47
C GLU A 96 7.21 13.33 -2.65
N ALA A 97 6.84 12.07 -2.40
CA ALA A 97 6.69 11.05 -3.44
C ALA A 97 5.66 11.44 -4.51
N PHE A 98 4.65 12.24 -4.14
CA PHE A 98 3.57 12.67 -5.02
C PHE A 98 3.49 14.19 -5.22
N GLN A 99 4.61 14.91 -5.05
CA GLN A 99 4.68 16.38 -5.11
C GLN A 99 3.98 16.99 -6.34
N ASP A 100 4.13 16.39 -7.52
CA ASP A 100 3.63 16.90 -8.79
C ASP A 100 2.11 16.70 -8.98
N GLN A 101 1.46 16.04 -8.02
CA GLN A 101 0.05 15.62 -8.11
C GLN A 101 -0.62 15.73 -6.75
N LYS A 102 -0.15 16.67 -5.92
CA LYS A 102 -0.59 16.87 -4.54
C LYS A 102 -2.08 17.18 -4.44
N GLU A 103 -2.63 17.87 -5.43
CA GLU A 103 -4.04 18.24 -5.55
C GLU A 103 -4.98 17.04 -5.74
N LYS A 104 -4.44 15.87 -6.09
CA LYS A 104 -5.23 14.65 -6.28
C LYS A 104 -5.27 13.78 -5.03
N LEU A 105 -4.47 14.09 -4.02
CA LEU A 105 -4.31 13.26 -2.84
C LEU A 105 -5.53 13.40 -1.91
N VAL A 106 -6.14 12.25 -1.59
CA VAL A 106 -7.26 12.18 -0.62
C VAL A 106 -6.82 11.38 0.60
N TYR A 107 -6.65 12.03 1.74
CA TYR A 107 -6.30 11.37 3.01
C TYR A 107 -7.55 10.82 3.70
N LEU A 108 -7.65 9.49 3.85
CA LEU A 108 -8.76 8.88 4.58
C LEU A 108 -8.50 8.96 6.08
N THR A 109 -9.39 9.65 6.78
CA THR A 109 -9.39 9.78 8.24
C THR A 109 -10.82 9.76 8.76
N ALA A 110 -11.02 9.19 9.94
CA ALA A 110 -12.32 9.19 10.62
C ALA A 110 -12.77 10.60 11.04
N ASP A 111 -11.84 11.54 11.17
CA ASP A 111 -12.11 12.93 11.56
C ASP A 111 -12.51 13.83 10.38
N SER A 112 -12.62 13.27 9.16
CA SER A 112 -13.02 14.02 7.98
C SER A 112 -14.51 14.38 8.04
N GLU A 113 -14.83 15.66 7.85
CA GLU A 113 -16.21 16.11 7.64
C GLU A 113 -16.76 15.70 6.27
N THR A 114 -15.87 15.38 5.33
CA THR A 114 -16.22 14.94 3.98
C THR A 114 -16.45 13.43 3.97
N ILE A 115 -17.66 13.01 3.57
CA ILE A 115 -17.99 11.62 3.32
C ILE A 115 -17.49 11.24 1.92
N LEU A 116 -16.80 10.10 1.84
CA LEU A 116 -16.39 9.52 0.56
C LEU A 116 -17.49 8.57 0.06
N ASP A 117 -18.21 8.98 -0.99
CA ASP A 117 -19.28 8.18 -1.59
C ASP A 117 -18.75 7.12 -2.58
N GLU A 118 -17.81 7.52 -3.45
CA GLU A 118 -17.27 6.65 -4.50
C GLU A 118 -15.74 6.78 -4.64
N LEU A 119 -15.12 5.69 -5.09
CA LEU A 119 -13.74 5.70 -5.57
C LEU A 119 -13.72 6.26 -6.99
N ASP A 120 -13.35 7.53 -7.18
CA ASP A 120 -13.15 8.09 -8.52
C ASP A 120 -11.89 7.45 -9.16
N PRO A 121 -12.03 6.66 -10.24
CA PRO A 121 -10.89 6.04 -10.93
C PRO A 121 -9.96 7.05 -11.62
N LYS A 122 -10.40 8.31 -11.80
CA LYS A 122 -9.65 9.41 -12.42
C LYS A 122 -9.04 10.35 -11.38
N ALA A 123 -9.61 10.44 -10.18
CA ALA A 123 -8.92 11.00 -9.03
C ALA A 123 -7.81 10.03 -8.65
N LEU A 124 -6.61 10.30 -9.16
CA LEU A 124 -5.44 9.57 -8.72
C LEU A 124 -5.36 9.67 -7.19
N ARG A 125 -5.45 8.50 -6.55
CA ARG A 125 -4.90 8.22 -5.21
C ARG A 125 -5.87 8.52 -4.07
N GLN A 126 -6.40 7.43 -3.52
CA GLN A 126 -6.98 7.46 -2.20
C GLN A 126 -6.03 6.80 -1.23
N TYR A 127 -5.66 7.55 -0.20
CA TYR A 127 -4.78 7.10 0.86
C TYR A 127 -5.60 6.32 1.85
N ILE A 128 -5.45 4.99 1.90
CA ILE A 128 -5.83 4.28 3.11
C ILE A 128 -4.65 4.43 4.06
N SER A 129 -4.69 5.49 4.87
CA SER A 129 -3.95 5.47 6.12
C SER A 129 -4.68 4.48 7.02
N LEU A 130 -4.10 3.27 7.17
CA LEU A 130 -4.38 2.44 8.33
C LEU A 130 -3.68 3.12 9.51
N VAL A 131 -4.30 4.16 10.04
CA VAL A 131 -4.10 4.50 11.45
C VAL A 131 -4.79 3.38 12.22
N VAL A 132 -3.99 2.51 12.83
CA VAL A 132 -4.47 1.63 13.90
C VAL A 132 -4.61 2.47 15.16
#